data_AF-K9TQ48-F1
#
_entry.id   AF-K9TQ48-F1
#
_cell.length_a   1.000
_cell.length_b   1.000
_cell.length_c   1.000
_cell.angle_alpha   90.00
_cell.angle_beta   90.00
_cell.angle_gamma   90.00
#
_symmetry.space_group_name_H-M   'P 1'
#
loop_
_entity.id
_entity.type
_entity.pdbx_description
1 polymer ?
#
loop_
_entity_poly.entity_id
_entity_poly.type
_entity_poly.pdbx_seq_one_letter_code
_entity_poly.pdbx_strand_id
1 'polypeptide(L)' 'MGRKAKLKKIRREAPPPGDAPPVQPEEPTNFVREMDHQGYHLKQTIPAPDIPESQLEPKAQNPRL' A
#
# COMPACT_ATOMS: atom_id res chain seq x y z
N MET A 1 -21.27 -47.38 13.69
CA MET A 1 -21.59 -45.93 13.59
C MET A 1 -21.57 -45.50 12.12
N GLY A 2 -22.68 -44.97 11.61
CA GLY A 2 -22.81 -44.60 10.18
C GLY A 2 -21.98 -43.38 9.76
N ARG A 3 -21.74 -43.22 8.44
CA ARG A 3 -20.99 -42.09 7.86
C ARG A 3 -21.50 -40.71 8.33
N LYS A 4 -22.83 -40.56 8.43
CA LYS A 4 -23.48 -39.33 8.93
C LYS A 4 -23.10 -38.99 10.38
N ALA A 5 -22.91 -40.00 11.24
CA ALA A 5 -22.51 -39.79 12.63
C ALA A 5 -21.05 -39.34 12.74
N LYS A 6 -20.16 -39.89 11.90
CA LYS A 6 -18.76 -39.45 11.80
C LYS A 6 -18.66 -37.99 11.35
N LEU A 7 -19.42 -37.61 10.32
CA LEU A 7 -19.44 -36.24 9.79
C LEU A 7 -19.92 -35.21 10.83
N LYS A 8 -20.89 -35.58 11.68
CA LYS A 8 -21.38 -34.73 12.77
C LYS A 8 -20.35 -34.52 13.88
N LYS A 9 -19.49 -35.51 14.18
CA LYS A 9 -18.40 -35.37 15.14
C LYS A 9 -17.35 -34.39 14.64
N ILE A 10 -16.90 -34.57 13.40
CA ILE A 10 -15.91 -33.69 12.75
C ILE A 10 -16.41 -32.23 12.73
N ARG A 11 -17.68 -32.00 12.41
CA ARG A 11 -18.26 -30.63 12.42
C ARG A 11 -18.34 -30.00 13.82
N ARG A 12 -18.37 -30.79 14.89
CA ARG A 12 -18.36 -30.28 16.27
C ARG A 12 -16.94 -30.01 16.76
N GLU A 13 -15.97 -30.77 16.27
CA GLU A 13 -14.54 -30.63 16.61
C GLU A 13 -13.86 -29.53 15.79
N ALA A 14 -14.40 -29.18 14.62
CA ALA A 14 -13.92 -28.04 13.84
C ALA A 14 -14.27 -26.73 14.57
N PRO A 15 -13.30 -25.82 14.76
CA PRO A 15 -13.59 -24.48 15.27
C PRO A 15 -14.58 -23.78 14.32
N PRO A 16 -15.54 -23.01 14.85
CA PRO A 16 -16.47 -22.26 14.02
C PRO A 16 -15.70 -21.38 13.01
N PRO A 17 -16.16 -21.29 11.75
CA PRO A 17 -15.58 -20.36 10.79
C PRO A 17 -15.83 -18.93 11.31
N GLY A 18 -14.79 -18.31 11.86
CA GLY A 18 -14.89 -17.08 12.65
C GLY A 18 -13.87 -17.00 13.78
N ASP A 19 -13.35 -18.13 14.27
CA ASP A 19 -12.21 -18.19 15.18
C ASP A 19 -10.87 -17.98 14.43
N ALA A 20 -10.84 -17.00 13.52
CA ALA A 20 -9.58 -16.40 13.20
C ALA A 20 -9.06 -15.80 14.52
N PRO A 21 -7.78 -16.01 14.89
CA PRO A 21 -7.22 -15.31 16.03
C PRO A 21 -7.49 -13.81 15.83
N PRO A 22 -7.86 -13.08 16.90
CA PRO A 22 -8.07 -11.64 16.77
C PRO A 22 -6.83 -11.07 16.09
N VAL A 23 -7.02 -10.49 14.90
CA VAL A 23 -5.96 -9.75 14.22
C VAL A 23 -5.61 -8.65 15.21
N GLN A 24 -4.47 -8.82 15.89
CA GLN A 24 -4.03 -7.82 16.83
C GLN A 24 -3.88 -6.51 16.04
N PRO A 25 -4.22 -5.36 16.62
CA PRO A 25 -3.92 -4.08 16.01
C PRO A 25 -2.39 -3.97 15.96
N GLU A 26 -1.82 -4.45 14.87
CA GLU A 26 -0.40 -4.29 14.57
C GLU A 26 -0.14 -2.78 14.51
N GLU A 27 0.97 -2.37 15.11
CA GLU A 27 1.50 -1.03 14.91
C GLU A 27 1.55 -0.77 13.39
N PRO A 28 0.97 0.33 12.88
CA PRO A 28 0.85 0.58 11.45
C PRO A 28 2.21 0.70 10.74
N THR A 29 3.31 0.75 11.52
CA THR A 29 4.68 0.83 11.05
C THR A 29 5.40 -0.52 10.96
N ASN A 30 4.81 -1.62 11.45
CA ASN A 30 5.44 -2.95 11.43
C ASN A 30 5.77 -3.42 10.01
N PHE A 31 4.83 -3.22 9.07
CA PHE A 31 5.05 -3.52 7.66
C PHE A 31 6.27 -2.80 7.08
N VAL A 32 6.45 -1.52 7.40
CA VAL A 32 7.58 -0.72 6.91
C VAL A 32 8.89 -1.26 7.48
N ARG A 33 8.92 -1.63 8.76
CA ARG A 33 10.10 -2.22 9.41
C ARG A 33 10.48 -3.56 8.79
N GLU A 34 9.51 -4.42 8.52
CA GLU A 34 9.75 -5.71 7.85
C GLU A 34 10.36 -5.53 6.46
N MET A 35 9.88 -4.54 5.70
CA MET A 35 10.42 -4.19 4.39
C MET A 35 11.87 -3.67 4.48
N ASP A 36 12.17 -2.80 5.46
CA ASP A 36 13.53 -2.31 5.70
C ASP A 36 14.50 -3.45 6.04
N HIS A 37 14.08 -4.42 6.86
CA HIS A 37 14.88 -5.61 7.19
C HIS A 37 15.19 -6.49 5.97
N GLN A 38 14.33 -6.48 4.96
CA GLN A 38 14.54 -7.18 3.69
C GLN A 38 15.41 -6.38 2.70
N GLY A 39 15.87 -5.18 3.09
CA GLY A 39 16.70 -4.29 2.28
C GLY A 39 15.90 -3.32 1.39
N TYR A 40 14.58 -3.23 1.57
CA TYR A 40 13.76 -2.24 0.89
C TYR A 40 13.65 -0.97 1.71
N HIS A 41 14.15 0.14 1.19
CA HIS A 41 14.07 1.44 1.86
C HIS A 41 12.96 2.31 1.28
N LEU A 42 12.16 2.91 2.15
CA LEU A 42 11.20 3.93 1.78
C LEU A 42 11.92 5.18 1.28
N LYS A 43 11.93 5.40 -0.04
CA LYS A 43 12.51 6.60 -0.64
C LYS A 43 11.60 7.80 -0.40
N GLN A 44 12.19 8.92 -0.01
CA GLN A 44 11.47 10.19 0.00
C GLN A 44 11.10 10.59 -1.43
N THR A 45 9.92 11.16 -1.62
CA THR A 45 9.49 11.72 -2.89
C THR A 45 10.46 12.81 -3.33
N ILE A 46 11.09 12.62 -4.48
CA ILE A 46 11.91 13.65 -5.12
C ILE A 46 10.93 14.60 -5.85
N PRO A 47 10.91 15.90 -5.54
CA PRO A 47 10.11 16.85 -6.28
C PRO A 47 10.59 16.89 -7.73
N ALA A 48 9.65 16.95 -8.67
CA ALA A 48 9.98 17.17 -10.07
C ALA A 48 10.67 18.54 -10.23
N PRO A 49 11.64 18.67 -11.13
CA PRO A 49 12.27 19.96 -11.41
C PRO A 49 11.23 20.96 -11.94
N ASP A 50 11.39 22.23 -11.58
CA ASP A 50 10.52 23.31 -12.08
C ASP A 50 10.61 23.43 -13.60
N ILE A 51 9.45 23.67 -14.23
CA ILE A 51 9.36 23.92 -15.66
C ILE A 51 10.00 25.28 -15.92
N PRO A 52 10.96 25.41 -16.86
CA PRO A 52 11.54 26.70 -17.17
C PRO A 52 10.44 27.64 -17.69
N GLU A 53 10.28 28.79 -17.05
CA GLU A 53 9.41 29.84 -17.55
C GLU A 53 9.92 30.27 -18.92
N SER A 54 9.19 29.93 -19.97
CA SER A 54 9.45 30.46 -21.31
C SER A 54 9.30 31.97 -21.23
N GLN A 55 10.41 32.70 -21.22
CA GLN A 55 10.41 34.15 -21.37
C GLN A 55 9.91 34.47 -22.80
N LEU A 56 8.60 34.51 -22.95
CA LEU A 56 7.91 35.11 -24.08
C LEU A 56 7.94 36.62 -23.87
N GLU A 57 9.13 37.23 -23.87
CA GLU A 57 9.25 38.66 -24.09
C GLU A 57 8.98 38.89 -25.58
N PRO A 58 7.84 39.49 -25.97
CA PRO A 58 7.64 39.87 -27.35
C PRO A 58 8.68 40.95 -27.67
N LYS A 59 9.64 40.64 -28.56
CA LYS A 59 10.49 41.67 -29.16
C LYS A 59 9.56 42.68 -29.82
N ALA A 60 9.41 43.84 -29.18
CA ALA A 60 8.66 44.96 -29.71
C ALA A 60 9.20 45.27 -31.11
N GLN A 61 8.37 44.96 -32.10
CA GLN A 61 8.65 45.20 -33.49
C GLN A 61 8.53 46.71 -33.70
N ASN A 62 9.67 47.41 -33.65
CA ASN A 62 9.73 48.85 -33.92
C ASN A 62 9.06 49.14 -35.27
N PRO A 63 7.97 49.95 -35.31
CA PRO A 63 7.48 50.46 -36.58
C PRO A 63 8.45 51.53 -37.08
N ARG A 64 8.73 51.43 -38.38
CA ARG A 64 9.58 52.32 -39.17
C ARG A 64 9.29 53.81 -38.94
N LEU A 65 10.35 54.61 -38.93
CA LEU A 65 10.38 55.98 -39.45
C LEU A 65 11.58 56.13 -40.37
#